data_AF-A0A6H9XRH0-F1
#
_entry.id   AF-A0A6H9XRH0-F1
#
_cell.length_a   1.000
_cell.length_b   1.000
_cell.length_c   1.000
_cell.angle_alpha   90.00
_cell.angle_beta   90.00
_cell.angle_gamma   90.00
#
_symmetry.space_group_name_H-M   'P 1'
#
loop_
_entity.id
_entity.type
_entity.pdbx_description
1 polymer ?
#
loop_
_entity_poly.entity_id
_entity_poly.type
_entity_poly.pdbx_seq_one_letter_code
_entity_poly.pdbx_strand_id
1 'polypeptide(L)'
;MQINSYELKGEQVAMSLQPLGLTDYAVGFFNAHQDDPAKIRDFLNDRIAKTRQVFRAKLHEITTNARTLILNHEQEQVQEVIRQAAAMLRSWAKQNATPRPLNAHVQESLMGQLVRAHVATIRATVRREGEWSNLSYSHHLGFGARRLAVLSLGKTVEGFSELCKTMAGNPDYEEAQDLINQAERILLAAYEELLRKVQIMGQTSFRDALKLDSALWLKCDAEWGRGPGYRDRVTGHNEEWFMAEPRQELEKELLALIEREWGAALDKLTSLFEPEE
;
A
#
# COMPACT_ATOMS: atom_id res chain seq x y z
N MET A 1 26.06 -6.57 33.54
CA MET A 1 24.94 -7.46 33.96
C MET A 1 23.76 -7.36 32.98
N GLN A 2 24.00 -7.34 31.66
CA GLN A 2 22.97 -7.07 30.64
C GLN A 2 23.06 -8.04 29.45
N ILE A 3 24.28 -8.48 29.11
CA ILE A 3 24.55 -9.57 28.14
C ILE A 3 23.76 -10.82 28.52
N ASN A 4 23.83 -11.27 29.79
CA ASN A 4 23.07 -12.42 30.28
C ASN A 4 21.52 -12.28 30.18
N SER A 5 20.97 -11.06 30.13
CA SER A 5 19.51 -10.88 30.07
C SER A 5 18.97 -11.00 28.64
N TYR A 6 19.71 -10.54 27.64
CA TYR A 6 19.34 -10.72 26.24
C TYR A 6 19.66 -12.12 25.74
N GLU A 7 20.71 -12.76 26.25
CA GLU A 7 21.01 -14.17 25.96
C GLU A 7 19.89 -15.09 26.45
N LEU A 8 19.43 -14.92 27.69
CA LEU A 8 18.36 -15.74 28.26
C LEU A 8 17.01 -15.53 27.55
N LYS A 9 16.72 -14.30 27.10
CA LYS A 9 15.56 -14.03 26.24
C LYS A 9 15.75 -14.63 24.84
N GLY A 10 16.97 -14.63 24.32
CA GLY A 10 17.33 -15.27 23.05
C GLY A 10 17.06 -16.77 23.08
N GLU A 11 17.48 -17.45 24.15
CA GLU A 11 17.21 -18.88 24.37
C GLU A 11 15.70 -19.17 24.47
N GLN A 12 14.94 -18.35 25.21
CA GLN A 12 13.49 -18.49 25.32
C GLN A 12 12.76 -18.30 23.97
N VAL A 13 13.20 -17.33 23.17
CA VAL A 13 12.65 -17.11 21.83
C VAL A 13 13.03 -18.26 20.90
N ALA A 14 14.28 -18.73 20.93
CA ALA A 14 14.74 -19.87 20.13
C ALA A 14 13.93 -21.14 20.43
N MET A 15 13.70 -21.45 21.72
CA MET A 15 12.85 -22.57 22.13
C MET A 15 11.40 -22.43 21.68
N SER A 16 10.89 -21.20 21.56
CA SER A 16 9.52 -20.93 21.09
C SER A 16 9.39 -21.00 19.56
N LEU A 17 10.47 -20.71 18.82
CA LEU A 17 10.51 -20.77 17.36
C LEU A 17 10.82 -22.17 16.82
N GLN A 18 11.46 -23.03 17.61
CA GLN A 18 11.83 -24.39 17.23
C GLN A 18 10.64 -25.26 16.83
N PRO A 19 9.50 -25.30 17.56
CA PRO A 19 8.31 -26.05 17.15
C PRO A 19 7.64 -25.51 15.87
N LEU A 20 7.93 -24.26 15.49
CA LEU A 20 7.35 -23.61 14.31
C LEU A 20 8.22 -23.76 13.07
N GLY A 21 9.39 -24.40 13.17
CA GLY A 21 10.34 -24.54 12.07
C GLY A 21 11.00 -23.21 11.65
N LEU A 22 10.99 -22.20 12.53
CA LEU A 22 11.49 -20.84 12.26
C LEU A 22 12.87 -20.59 12.87
N THR A 23 13.69 -21.62 13.02
CA THR A 23 15.01 -21.55 13.68
C THR A 23 16.01 -20.61 13.00
N ASP A 24 15.81 -20.32 11.71
CA ASP A 24 16.74 -19.49 10.92
C ASP A 24 16.34 -18.00 10.87
N TYR A 25 15.30 -17.61 11.62
CA TYR A 25 14.87 -16.21 11.69
C TYR A 25 15.81 -15.41 12.59
N ALA A 26 16.33 -14.30 12.06
CA ALA A 26 17.13 -13.38 12.87
C ALA A 26 16.24 -12.67 13.90
N VAL A 27 16.61 -12.81 15.17
CA VAL A 27 15.94 -12.17 16.30
C VAL A 27 16.87 -11.08 16.85
N GLY A 28 16.33 -9.87 17.00
CA GLY A 28 17.03 -8.73 17.60
C GLY A 28 16.28 -8.25 18.84
N PHE A 29 17.02 -7.90 19.89
CA PHE A 29 16.46 -7.31 21.11
C PHE A 29 16.90 -5.84 21.20
N PHE A 30 15.98 -4.97 21.62
CA PHE A 30 16.23 -3.54 21.72
C PHE A 30 15.44 -2.94 22.88
N ASN A 31 16.12 -2.17 23.73
CA ASN A 31 15.50 -1.39 24.80
C ASN A 31 15.54 0.10 24.45
N ALA A 32 14.37 0.68 24.18
CA ALA A 32 14.21 2.07 23.77
C ALA A 32 14.74 3.12 24.77
N HIS A 33 14.97 2.75 26.03
CA HIS A 33 15.44 3.68 27.07
C HIS A 33 16.96 3.64 27.30
N GLN A 34 17.64 2.60 26.81
CA GLN A 34 19.02 2.31 27.20
C GLN A 34 19.93 1.97 26.02
N ASP A 35 19.36 1.44 24.92
CA ASP A 35 20.12 1.08 23.75
C ASP A 35 20.23 2.25 22.76
N ASP A 36 21.40 2.36 22.14
CA ASP A 36 21.63 3.29 21.03
C ASP A 36 20.68 2.97 19.86
N PRO A 37 19.84 3.92 19.40
CA PRO A 37 18.97 3.76 18.24
C PRO A 37 19.70 3.36 16.95
N ALA A 38 21.00 3.60 16.83
CA ALA A 38 21.78 3.12 15.69
C ALA A 38 21.73 1.58 15.58
N LYS A 39 21.74 0.85 16.71
CA LYS A 39 21.72 -0.62 16.72
C LYS A 39 20.49 -1.21 16.06
N ILE A 40 19.30 -0.66 16.33
CA ILE A 40 18.06 -1.14 15.71
C ILE A 40 17.97 -0.73 14.23
N ARG A 41 18.49 0.45 13.87
CA ARG A 41 18.59 0.87 12.46
C ARG A 41 19.50 -0.05 11.67
N ASP A 42 20.66 -0.39 12.21
CA ASP A 42 21.62 -1.31 11.57
C ASP A 42 21.06 -2.72 11.44
N PHE A 43 20.39 -3.21 12.49
CA PHE A 43 19.70 -4.50 12.45
C PHE A 43 18.64 -4.54 11.34
N LEU A 44 17.77 -3.53 11.26
CA LEU A 44 16.74 -3.45 10.23
C LEU A 44 17.35 -3.30 8.82
N ASN A 45 18.40 -2.49 8.68
CA ASN A 45 19.11 -2.31 7.42
C ASN A 45 19.76 -3.63 6.94
N ASP A 46 20.38 -4.40 7.84
CA ASP A 46 20.92 -5.72 7.52
C ASP A 46 19.82 -6.70 7.08
N ARG A 47 18.66 -6.69 7.77
CA ARG A 47 17.51 -7.53 7.35
C ARG A 47 17.00 -7.16 5.97
N ILE A 48 16.85 -5.86 5.69
CA ILE A 48 16.43 -5.36 4.38
C ILE A 48 17.46 -5.74 3.31
N ALA A 49 18.76 -5.59 3.60
CA ALA A 49 19.84 -5.95 2.68
C ALA A 49 19.85 -7.46 2.37
N LYS A 50 19.72 -8.31 3.39
CA LYS A 50 19.64 -9.78 3.22
C LYS A 50 18.43 -10.20 2.42
N THR A 51 17.25 -9.63 2.69
CA THR A 51 16.04 -9.91 1.89
C THR A 51 16.25 -9.49 0.44
N ARG A 52 16.82 -8.31 0.20
CA ARG A 52 17.16 -7.85 -1.16
C ARG A 52 18.17 -8.79 -1.84
N GLN A 53 19.15 -9.30 -1.11
CA GLN A 53 20.14 -10.23 -1.65
C GLN A 53 19.53 -11.58 -2.02
N VAL A 54 18.69 -12.17 -1.15
CA VAL A 54 17.96 -13.41 -1.47
C VAL A 54 17.06 -13.21 -2.68
N PHE A 55 16.36 -12.07 -2.75
CA PHE A 55 15.51 -11.75 -3.88
C PHE A 55 16.32 -11.60 -5.18
N ARG A 56 17.48 -10.92 -5.13
CA ARG A 56 18.40 -10.79 -6.26
C ARG A 56 18.99 -12.13 -6.69
N ALA A 57 19.42 -12.97 -5.76
CA ALA A 57 19.95 -14.29 -6.05
C ALA A 57 18.89 -15.17 -6.72
N LYS A 58 17.64 -15.12 -6.23
CA LYS A 58 16.53 -15.85 -6.83
C LYS A 58 16.17 -15.33 -8.22
N LEU A 59 16.15 -14.01 -8.42
CA LEU A 59 15.99 -13.44 -9.76
C LEU A 59 17.12 -13.89 -10.69
N HIS A 60 18.37 -13.83 -10.23
CA HIS A 60 19.53 -14.22 -11.02
C HIS A 60 19.53 -15.72 -11.37
N GLU A 61 19.15 -16.60 -10.44
CA GLU A 61 19.00 -18.03 -10.68
C GLU A 61 17.91 -18.31 -11.73
N ILE A 62 16.78 -17.60 -11.66
CA ILE A 62 15.70 -17.69 -12.65
C ILE A 62 16.19 -17.20 -14.02
N THR A 63 16.87 -16.06 -14.08
CA THR A 63 17.44 -15.54 -15.33
C THR A 63 18.51 -16.47 -15.89
N THR A 64 19.29 -17.14 -15.03
CA THR A 64 20.33 -18.09 -15.46
C THR A 64 19.74 -19.40 -15.95
N ASN A 65 18.69 -19.92 -15.31
CA ASN A 65 18.00 -21.12 -15.76
C ASN A 65 17.25 -20.90 -17.08
N ALA A 66 16.69 -19.70 -17.29
CA ALA A 66 16.15 -19.30 -18.58
C ALA A 66 17.24 -19.18 -19.68
N ARG A 67 18.51 -18.96 -19.30
CA ARG A 67 19.66 -18.83 -20.23
C ARG A 67 20.27 -20.17 -20.66
N THR A 68 20.20 -21.21 -19.84
CA THR A 68 20.72 -22.55 -20.23
C THR A 68 19.90 -23.20 -21.34
N LEU A 69 18.67 -22.72 -21.55
CA LEU A 69 17.82 -22.98 -22.69
C LEU A 69 18.16 -22.05 -23.90
N ILE A 70 19.42 -21.62 -24.09
CA ILE A 70 19.87 -20.74 -25.21
C ILE A 70 21.04 -21.36 -26.03
N LEU A 71 21.04 -22.68 -26.25
CA LEU A 71 21.75 -23.30 -27.38
C LEU A 71 20.88 -24.27 -28.22
N ASN A 72 20.30 -23.81 -29.35
CA ASN A 72 19.84 -24.51 -30.57
C ASN A 72 18.53 -23.93 -31.14
N HIS A 73 18.40 -23.93 -32.46
CA HIS A 73 17.41 -23.26 -33.33
C HIS A 73 15.91 -23.31 -32.91
N GLU A 74 15.50 -24.23 -32.05
CA GLU A 74 14.17 -24.24 -31.38
C GLU A 74 13.99 -23.02 -30.46
N GLN A 75 15.07 -22.43 -29.97
CA GLN A 75 15.05 -21.31 -29.04
C GLN A 75 14.74 -19.97 -29.69
N GLU A 76 15.04 -19.77 -30.97
CA GLU A 76 14.62 -18.52 -31.62
C GLU A 76 13.09 -18.41 -31.65
N GLN A 77 12.39 -19.53 -31.83
CA GLN A 77 10.93 -19.57 -31.75
C GLN A 77 10.44 -19.33 -30.32
N VAL A 78 11.02 -19.99 -29.32
CA VAL A 78 10.72 -19.77 -27.88
C VAL A 78 10.97 -18.31 -27.48
N GLN A 79 12.12 -17.75 -27.86
CA GLN A 79 12.50 -16.37 -27.56
C GLN A 79 11.59 -15.36 -28.27
N GLU A 80 11.16 -15.66 -29.50
CA GLU A 80 10.21 -14.80 -30.21
C GLU A 80 8.85 -14.76 -29.49
N VAL A 81 8.36 -15.91 -29.00
CA VAL A 81 7.12 -15.98 -28.20
C VAL A 81 7.25 -15.16 -26.91
N ILE A 82 8.36 -15.32 -26.18
CA ILE A 82 8.64 -14.54 -24.96
C ILE A 82 8.71 -13.04 -25.27
N ARG A 83 9.38 -12.65 -26.37
CA ARG A 83 9.51 -11.25 -26.79
C ARG A 83 8.16 -10.65 -27.17
N GLN A 84 7.30 -11.41 -27.85
CA GLN A 84 5.95 -10.99 -28.20
C GLN A 84 5.09 -10.80 -26.94
N ALA A 85 5.15 -11.74 -25.99
CA ALA A 85 4.46 -11.61 -24.72
C ALA A 85 4.93 -10.37 -23.94
N ALA A 86 6.24 -10.16 -23.84
CA ALA A 86 6.83 -8.98 -23.21
C ALA A 86 6.39 -7.67 -23.89
N ALA A 87 6.33 -7.65 -25.23
CA ALA A 87 5.88 -6.49 -25.99
C ALA A 87 4.41 -6.16 -25.73
N MET A 88 3.54 -7.17 -25.67
CA MET A 88 2.12 -7.04 -25.33
C MET A 88 1.94 -6.44 -23.93
N LEU A 89 2.58 -7.01 -22.92
CA LEU A 89 2.50 -6.55 -21.53
C LEU A 89 3.08 -5.13 -21.37
N ARG A 90 4.19 -4.82 -22.03
CA ARG A 90 4.78 -3.47 -22.07
C ARG A 90 3.85 -2.47 -22.75
N SER A 91 3.23 -2.85 -23.86
CA SER A 91 2.26 -1.99 -24.56
C SER A 91 1.07 -1.68 -23.66
N TRP A 92 0.54 -2.68 -22.96
CA TRP A 92 -0.52 -2.48 -21.98
C TRP A 92 -0.11 -1.50 -20.88
N ALA A 93 1.09 -1.67 -20.30
CA ALA A 93 1.60 -0.79 -19.25
C ALA A 93 1.68 0.67 -19.71
N LYS A 94 2.19 0.90 -20.93
CA LYS A 94 2.26 2.25 -21.52
C LYS A 94 0.88 2.87 -21.75
N GLN A 95 -0.08 2.11 -22.24
CA GLN A 95 -1.45 2.59 -22.50
C GLN A 95 -2.20 2.92 -21.20
N ASN A 96 -1.82 2.29 -20.08
CA ASN A 96 -2.49 2.42 -18.79
C ASN A 96 -1.63 3.18 -17.75
N ALA A 97 -0.65 3.96 -18.21
CA ALA A 97 0.28 4.67 -17.34
C ALA A 97 -0.37 5.78 -16.51
N THR A 98 -1.42 6.42 -17.05
CA THR A 98 -2.12 7.51 -16.37
C THR A 98 -3.35 6.98 -15.63
N PRO A 99 -3.44 7.17 -14.29
CA PRO A 99 -4.63 6.80 -13.55
C PRO A 99 -5.87 7.58 -14.03
N ARG A 100 -7.06 6.99 -13.87
CA ARG A 100 -8.30 7.63 -14.26
C ARG A 100 -8.57 8.88 -13.40
N PRO A 101 -8.95 10.03 -13.99
CA PRO A 101 -9.37 11.18 -13.20
C PRO A 101 -10.64 10.86 -12.40
N LEU A 102 -10.68 11.34 -11.16
CA LEU A 102 -11.78 11.09 -10.23
C LEU A 102 -12.59 12.35 -9.97
N ASN A 103 -13.89 12.17 -9.82
CA ASN A 103 -14.79 13.14 -9.20
C ASN A 103 -15.33 12.50 -7.91
N ALA A 104 -14.43 12.28 -6.96
CA ALA A 104 -14.72 11.67 -5.67
C ALA A 104 -13.73 12.21 -4.65
N HIS A 105 -14.17 12.33 -3.40
CA HIS A 105 -13.36 12.90 -2.32
C HIS A 105 -13.09 11.92 -1.19
N VAL A 106 -11.98 12.13 -0.49
CA VAL A 106 -11.51 11.28 0.61
C VAL A 106 -12.50 11.25 1.78
N GLN A 107 -13.16 12.37 2.07
CA GLN A 107 -14.08 12.53 3.20
C GLN A 107 -15.45 11.87 3.01
N GLU A 108 -15.83 11.45 1.80
CA GLU A 108 -17.19 10.96 1.51
C GLU A 108 -17.65 9.85 2.48
N SER A 109 -16.75 8.92 2.84
CA SER A 109 -17.06 7.86 3.80
C SER A 109 -17.36 8.40 5.19
N LEU A 110 -16.54 9.34 5.66
CA LEU A 110 -16.71 10.00 6.95
C LEU A 110 -18.02 10.80 6.98
N MET A 111 -18.28 11.60 5.95
CA MET A 111 -19.49 12.42 5.85
C MET A 111 -20.75 11.55 5.85
N GLY A 112 -20.75 10.47 5.08
CA GLY A 112 -21.84 9.49 5.08
C GLY A 112 -22.07 8.86 6.46
N GLN A 113 -20.99 8.61 7.22
CA GLN A 113 -21.10 8.07 8.57
C GLN A 113 -21.59 9.11 9.58
N LEU A 114 -21.17 10.36 9.48
CA LEU A 114 -21.65 11.45 10.34
C LEU A 114 -23.16 11.65 10.22
N VAL A 115 -23.71 11.52 9.01
CA VAL A 115 -25.17 11.59 8.78
C VAL A 115 -25.92 10.42 9.42
N ARG A 116 -25.31 9.23 9.52
CA ARG A 116 -25.99 8.02 10.03
C ARG A 116 -25.78 7.78 11.52
N ALA A 117 -24.67 8.26 12.08
CA ALA A 117 -24.29 7.99 13.46
C ALA A 117 -25.27 8.60 14.47
N HIS A 118 -25.45 7.92 15.59
CA HIS A 118 -26.24 8.44 16.70
C HIS A 118 -25.58 9.70 17.28
N VAL A 119 -26.40 10.69 17.64
CA VAL A 119 -25.96 12.01 18.14
C VAL A 119 -24.99 11.91 19.33
N ALA A 120 -25.21 10.96 20.24
CA ALA A 120 -24.30 10.73 21.36
C ALA A 120 -22.91 10.22 20.91
N THR A 121 -22.85 9.39 19.87
CA THR A 121 -21.59 8.90 19.28
C THR A 121 -20.82 10.04 18.64
N ILE A 122 -21.50 10.91 17.89
CA ILE A 122 -20.89 12.09 17.28
C ILE A 122 -20.32 13.00 18.37
N ARG A 123 -21.08 13.29 19.43
CA ARG A 123 -20.59 14.08 20.57
C ARG A 123 -19.37 13.46 21.25
N ALA A 124 -19.41 12.16 21.50
CA ALA A 124 -18.28 11.44 22.12
C ALA A 124 -17.01 11.54 21.26
N THR A 125 -17.16 11.53 19.94
CA THR A 125 -16.09 11.65 18.96
C THR A 125 -15.55 13.08 18.88
N VAL A 126 -16.42 14.08 18.81
CA VAL A 126 -16.04 15.51 18.82
C VAL A 126 -15.21 15.85 20.05
N ARG A 127 -15.64 15.38 21.23
CA ARG A 127 -14.90 15.60 22.50
C ARG A 127 -13.55 14.90 22.58
N ARG A 128 -13.27 14.01 21.63
CA ARG A 128 -12.02 13.26 21.51
C ARG A 128 -11.33 13.54 20.18
N GLU A 129 -11.58 14.73 19.63
CA GLU A 129 -10.86 15.25 18.48
C GLU A 129 -10.91 14.30 17.26
N GLY A 130 -12.08 13.68 17.05
CA GLY A 130 -12.31 12.80 15.91
C GLY A 130 -12.13 11.31 16.20
N GLU A 131 -11.73 10.91 17.41
CA GLU A 131 -11.41 9.51 17.72
C GLU A 131 -12.35 8.89 18.77
N TRP A 132 -13.16 7.92 18.32
CA TRP A 132 -13.99 7.08 19.18
C TRP A 132 -14.12 5.67 18.61
N SER A 133 -14.30 4.67 19.47
CA SER A 133 -14.34 3.25 19.04
C SER A 133 -15.40 2.96 17.98
N ASN A 134 -16.50 3.73 17.97
CA ASN A 134 -17.64 3.52 17.07
C ASN A 134 -17.70 4.57 15.94
N LEU A 135 -16.79 5.54 15.93
CA LEU A 135 -16.65 6.57 14.90
C LEU A 135 -15.24 7.17 14.99
N SER A 136 -14.36 6.74 14.10
CA SER A 136 -12.97 7.23 14.02
C SER A 136 -12.78 7.96 12.69
N TYR A 137 -12.45 9.25 12.76
CA TYR A 137 -12.24 10.08 11.60
C TYR A 137 -11.05 9.57 10.78
N SER A 138 -9.93 9.30 11.45
CA SER A 138 -8.73 8.79 10.79
C SER A 138 -8.98 7.45 10.08
N HIS A 139 -9.77 6.56 10.68
CA HIS A 139 -10.18 5.31 10.04
C HIS A 139 -10.98 5.55 8.75
N HIS A 140 -12.01 6.40 8.80
CA HIS A 140 -12.83 6.69 7.62
C HIS A 140 -12.05 7.41 6.51
N LEU A 141 -11.11 8.28 6.87
CA LEU A 141 -10.28 9.00 5.90
C LEU A 141 -9.22 8.08 5.28
N GLY A 142 -8.62 7.18 6.05
CA GLY A 142 -7.77 6.12 5.50
C GLY A 142 -8.54 5.19 4.55
N PHE A 143 -9.77 4.81 4.92
CA PHE A 143 -10.65 4.02 4.05
C PHE A 143 -11.03 4.78 2.78
N GLY A 144 -11.42 6.05 2.90
CA GLY A 144 -11.72 6.94 1.78
C GLY A 144 -10.53 7.06 0.82
N ALA A 145 -9.33 7.20 1.36
CA ALA A 145 -8.09 7.27 0.58
C ALA A 145 -7.85 5.97 -0.22
N ARG A 146 -7.97 4.80 0.43
CA ARG A 146 -7.91 3.51 -0.26
C ARG A 146 -8.97 3.41 -1.36
N ARG A 147 -10.20 3.86 -1.08
CA ARG A 147 -11.30 3.84 -2.06
C ARG A 147 -10.98 4.71 -3.28
N LEU A 148 -10.36 5.87 -3.13
CA LEU A 148 -9.94 6.68 -4.28
C LEU A 148 -8.96 5.90 -5.17
N ALA A 149 -7.94 5.27 -4.60
CA ALA A 149 -7.01 4.44 -5.38
C ALA A 149 -7.73 3.28 -6.10
N VAL A 150 -8.67 2.61 -5.44
CA VAL A 150 -9.49 1.55 -6.06
C VAL A 150 -10.36 2.07 -7.20
N LEU A 151 -11.02 3.22 -7.02
CA LEU A 151 -11.83 3.84 -8.08
C LEU A 151 -10.98 4.27 -9.28
N SER A 152 -9.74 4.70 -9.03
CA SER A 152 -8.81 5.17 -10.04
C SER A 152 -8.16 4.04 -10.84
N LEU A 153 -7.84 2.91 -10.18
CA LEU A 153 -6.94 1.87 -10.72
C LEU A 153 -7.56 0.47 -10.76
N GLY A 154 -8.63 0.19 -10.00
CA GLY A 154 -9.16 -1.16 -9.82
C GLY A 154 -9.51 -1.84 -11.15
N LYS A 155 -10.26 -1.15 -12.02
CA LYS A 155 -10.60 -1.66 -13.35
C LYS A 155 -9.38 -1.87 -14.25
N THR A 156 -8.38 -1.02 -14.12
CA THR A 156 -7.13 -1.14 -14.86
C THR A 156 -6.38 -2.40 -14.43
N VAL A 157 -6.25 -2.63 -13.13
CA VAL A 157 -5.62 -3.84 -12.58
C VAL A 157 -6.40 -5.11 -12.95
N GLU A 158 -7.73 -5.07 -12.88
CA GLU A 158 -8.60 -6.17 -13.36
C GLU A 158 -8.34 -6.47 -14.83
N GLY A 159 -8.27 -5.45 -15.68
CA GLY A 159 -7.98 -5.60 -17.11
C GLY A 159 -6.59 -6.17 -17.40
N PHE A 160 -5.60 -5.92 -16.54
CA PHE A 160 -4.28 -6.58 -16.66
C PHE A 160 -4.36 -8.06 -16.34
N SER A 161 -5.03 -8.43 -15.25
CA SER A 161 -5.24 -9.82 -14.88
C SER A 161 -6.02 -10.57 -15.97
N GLU A 162 -7.01 -9.94 -16.59
CA GLU A 162 -7.72 -10.50 -17.75
C GLU A 162 -6.77 -10.73 -18.93
N LEU A 163 -5.93 -9.75 -19.27
CA LEU A 163 -4.91 -9.90 -20.31
C LEU A 163 -3.97 -11.09 -20.02
N CYS A 164 -3.43 -11.18 -18.81
CA CYS A 164 -2.56 -12.28 -18.41
C CYS A 164 -3.27 -13.63 -18.53
N LYS A 165 -4.53 -13.74 -18.11
CA LYS A 165 -5.33 -14.96 -18.24
C LYS A 165 -5.57 -15.33 -19.70
N THR A 166 -5.90 -14.35 -20.55
CA THR A 166 -6.08 -14.58 -22.00
C THR A 166 -4.80 -15.07 -22.65
N MET A 167 -3.66 -14.47 -22.31
CA MET A 167 -2.35 -14.90 -22.83
C MET A 167 -1.99 -16.31 -22.33
N ALA A 168 -2.13 -16.58 -21.03
CA ALA A 168 -1.82 -17.90 -20.45
C ALA A 168 -2.72 -19.03 -20.98
N GLY A 169 -3.95 -18.71 -21.41
CA GLY A 169 -4.88 -19.65 -22.02
C GLY A 169 -4.68 -19.88 -23.53
N ASN A 170 -3.83 -19.08 -24.19
CA ASN A 170 -3.52 -19.26 -25.60
C ASN A 170 -2.28 -20.16 -25.77
N PRO A 171 -2.39 -21.31 -26.48
CA PRO A 171 -1.25 -22.17 -26.79
C PRO A 171 -0.05 -21.45 -27.43
N ASP A 172 -0.28 -20.36 -28.17
CA ASP A 172 0.81 -19.59 -28.79
C ASP A 172 1.77 -18.96 -27.76
N TYR A 173 1.36 -18.84 -26.50
CA TYR A 173 2.17 -18.30 -25.40
C TYR A 173 2.59 -19.35 -24.36
N GLU A 174 2.53 -20.64 -24.68
CA GLU A 174 2.92 -21.73 -23.76
C GLU A 174 4.33 -21.50 -23.19
N GLU A 175 5.27 -21.12 -24.06
CA GLU A 175 6.66 -20.83 -23.70
C GLU A 175 6.86 -19.53 -22.89
N ALA A 176 5.86 -18.66 -22.82
CA ALA A 176 5.89 -17.40 -22.08
C ALA A 176 5.11 -17.44 -20.77
N GLN A 177 4.56 -18.60 -20.36
CA GLN A 177 3.71 -18.69 -19.17
C GLN A 177 4.36 -18.17 -17.89
N ASP A 178 5.64 -18.48 -17.67
CA ASP A 178 6.37 -18.01 -16.48
C ASP A 178 6.48 -16.48 -16.45
N LEU A 179 6.79 -15.86 -17.59
CA LEU A 179 6.85 -14.41 -17.72
C LEU A 179 5.48 -13.77 -17.43
N ILE A 180 4.41 -14.31 -18.01
CA ILE A 180 3.03 -13.81 -17.85
C ILE A 180 2.59 -13.90 -16.39
N ASN A 181 2.82 -15.05 -15.76
CA ASN A 181 2.49 -15.29 -14.36
C ASN A 181 3.30 -14.38 -13.42
N GLN A 182 4.57 -14.16 -13.73
CA GLN A 182 5.43 -13.28 -12.95
C GLN A 182 5.01 -11.82 -13.09
N ALA A 183 4.68 -11.38 -14.30
CA ALA A 183 4.15 -10.05 -14.58
C ALA A 183 2.86 -9.78 -13.77
N GLU A 184 1.90 -10.71 -13.78
CA GLU A 184 0.67 -10.62 -12.99
C GLU A 184 0.97 -10.48 -11.50
N ARG A 185 1.81 -11.37 -10.94
CA ARG A 185 2.17 -11.34 -9.52
C ARG A 185 2.86 -10.04 -9.11
N ILE A 186 3.75 -9.51 -9.96
CA ILE A 186 4.48 -8.26 -9.68
C ILE A 186 3.49 -7.10 -9.60
N LEU A 187 2.59 -6.98 -10.58
CA LEU A 187 1.64 -5.86 -10.61
C LEU A 187 0.64 -5.95 -9.46
N LEU A 188 0.06 -7.12 -9.19
CA LEU A 188 -0.90 -7.31 -8.10
C LEU A 188 -0.27 -7.03 -6.73
N ALA A 189 0.97 -7.49 -6.51
CA ALA A 189 1.68 -7.20 -5.27
C ALA A 189 2.01 -5.71 -5.11
N ALA A 190 2.41 -5.04 -6.20
CA ALA A 190 2.67 -3.61 -6.18
C ALA A 190 1.39 -2.79 -5.92
N TYR A 191 0.26 -3.21 -6.50
CA TYR A 191 -1.03 -2.58 -6.30
C TYR A 191 -1.53 -2.70 -4.86
N GLU A 192 -1.46 -3.88 -4.23
CA GLU A 192 -1.84 -4.03 -2.82
C GLU A 192 -0.97 -3.18 -1.88
N GLU A 193 0.32 -3.07 -2.17
CA GLU A 193 1.22 -2.21 -1.40
C GLU A 193 0.88 -0.71 -1.59
N LEU A 194 0.58 -0.29 -2.83
CA LEU A 194 0.07 1.05 -3.12
C LEU A 194 -1.19 1.35 -2.30
N LEU A 195 -2.19 0.45 -2.32
CA LEU A 195 -3.43 0.63 -1.58
C LEU A 195 -3.19 0.79 -0.07
N ARG A 196 -2.24 0.02 0.48
CA ARG A 196 -1.84 0.13 1.89
C ARG A 196 -1.17 1.47 2.19
N LYS A 197 -0.22 1.91 1.37
CA LYS A 197 0.47 3.20 1.55
C LYS A 197 -0.50 4.38 1.49
N VAL A 198 -1.40 4.38 0.51
CA VAL A 198 -2.43 5.42 0.35
C VAL A 198 -3.36 5.45 1.55
N GLN A 199 -3.80 4.29 2.06
CA GLN A 199 -4.60 4.22 3.28
C GLN A 199 -3.89 4.81 4.49
N ILE A 200 -2.62 4.45 4.70
CA ILE A 200 -1.81 4.96 5.81
C ILE A 200 -1.65 6.48 5.68
N MET A 201 -1.29 6.98 4.50
CA MET A 201 -1.12 8.41 4.25
C MET A 201 -2.40 9.20 4.52
N GLY A 202 -3.55 8.72 4.04
CA GLY A 202 -4.85 9.33 4.29
C GLY A 202 -5.21 9.30 5.77
N GLN A 203 -4.91 8.21 6.47
CA GLN A 203 -5.15 8.11 7.91
C GLN A 203 -4.27 9.08 8.70
N THR A 204 -2.97 9.14 8.43
CA THR A 204 -2.01 9.92 9.24
C THR A 204 -2.12 11.41 8.96
N SER A 205 -2.12 11.81 7.69
CA SER A 205 -2.01 13.23 7.31
C SER A 205 -3.26 14.01 7.73
N PHE A 206 -4.44 13.44 7.50
CA PHE A 206 -5.68 14.07 7.95
C PHE A 206 -5.86 14.02 9.46
N ARG A 207 -5.46 12.93 10.13
CA ARG A 207 -5.51 12.87 11.60
C ARG A 207 -4.65 13.96 12.23
N ASP A 208 -3.44 14.16 11.70
CA ASP A 208 -2.52 15.15 12.24
C ASP A 208 -3.04 16.57 11.98
N ALA A 209 -3.60 16.83 10.79
CA ALA A 209 -4.28 18.10 10.48
C ALA A 209 -5.51 18.37 11.36
N LEU A 210 -6.30 17.32 11.64
CA LEU A 210 -7.47 17.38 12.52
C LEU A 210 -7.08 17.68 13.97
N LYS A 211 -6.02 17.04 14.48
CA LYS A 211 -5.52 17.28 15.85
C LYS A 211 -5.00 18.71 16.05
N LEU A 212 -4.39 19.29 15.03
CA LEU A 212 -3.89 20.67 15.09
C LEU A 212 -5.00 21.73 15.06
N ASP A 213 -6.21 21.37 14.63
CA ASP A 213 -7.32 22.29 14.47
C ASP A 213 -8.29 22.26 15.66
N SER A 214 -7.85 22.81 16.80
CA SER A 214 -8.70 22.93 17.99
C SER A 214 -9.96 23.76 17.75
N ALA A 215 -9.92 24.70 16.79
CA ALA A 215 -11.03 25.57 16.47
C ALA A 215 -12.22 24.80 15.88
N LEU A 216 -11.97 23.84 14.98
CA LEU A 216 -13.00 22.93 14.47
C LEU A 216 -13.73 22.22 15.62
N TRP A 217 -12.97 21.62 16.54
CA TRP A 217 -13.54 20.82 17.62
C TRP A 217 -14.35 21.66 18.60
N LEU A 218 -13.84 22.86 18.95
CA LEU A 218 -14.56 23.80 19.79
C LEU A 218 -15.88 24.26 19.16
N LYS A 219 -15.88 24.55 17.84
CA LYS A 219 -17.11 24.89 17.11
C LYS A 219 -18.11 23.73 17.17
N CYS A 220 -17.67 22.50 16.92
CA CYS A 220 -18.53 21.33 16.96
C CYS A 220 -19.09 21.04 18.37
N ASP A 221 -18.29 21.15 19.43
CA ASP A 221 -18.76 20.91 20.81
C ASP A 221 -19.75 22.00 21.25
N ALA A 222 -19.55 23.25 20.82
CA ALA A 222 -20.45 24.37 21.10
C ALA A 222 -21.86 24.21 20.48
N GLU A 223 -22.02 23.34 19.47
CA GLU A 223 -23.35 23.04 18.91
C GLU A 223 -24.21 22.18 19.85
N TRP A 224 -23.58 21.53 20.83
CA TRP A 224 -24.27 20.65 21.76
C TRP A 224 -25.21 21.45 22.68
N GLY A 225 -26.43 20.95 22.87
CA GLY A 225 -27.42 21.58 23.76
C GLY A 225 -28.22 22.72 23.12
N ARG A 226 -27.93 23.11 21.88
CA ARG A 226 -28.70 24.13 21.12
C ARG A 226 -30.03 23.60 20.53
N GLY A 227 -30.58 22.52 21.08
CA GLY A 227 -31.78 21.86 20.57
C GLY A 227 -31.54 20.92 19.38
N PRO A 228 -32.61 20.52 18.66
CA PRO A 228 -32.53 19.60 17.53
C PRO A 228 -31.54 20.05 16.43
N GLY A 229 -31.05 19.10 15.62
CA GLY A 229 -30.16 19.39 14.49
C GLY A 229 -28.66 19.44 14.80
N TYR A 230 -28.22 19.00 15.99
CA TYR A 230 -26.80 18.93 16.36
C TYR A 230 -25.95 18.23 15.30
N ARG A 231 -26.39 17.05 14.85
CA ARG A 231 -25.69 16.26 13.83
C ARG A 231 -25.47 17.07 12.56
N ASP A 232 -26.52 17.69 12.04
CA ASP A 232 -26.47 18.36 10.74
C ASP A 232 -25.54 19.59 10.80
N ARG A 233 -25.51 20.29 11.94
CA ARG A 233 -24.54 21.39 12.17
C ARG A 233 -23.10 20.90 12.26
N VAL A 234 -22.84 19.80 12.98
CA VAL A 234 -21.50 19.19 13.03
C VAL A 234 -21.06 18.70 11.65
N THR A 235 -21.97 18.09 10.88
CA THR A 235 -21.72 17.70 9.49
C THR A 235 -21.33 18.92 8.65
N GLY A 236 -22.09 20.03 8.73
CA GLY A 236 -21.77 21.26 8.00
C GLY A 236 -20.40 21.85 8.35
N HIS A 237 -20.04 21.90 9.64
CA HIS A 237 -18.70 22.34 10.07
C HIS A 237 -17.57 21.49 9.48
N ASN A 238 -17.80 20.17 9.34
CA ASN A 238 -16.84 19.27 8.71
C ASN A 238 -16.76 19.48 7.20
N GLU A 239 -17.88 19.67 6.52
CA GLU A 239 -17.90 19.98 5.07
C GLU A 239 -17.09 21.23 4.78
N GLU A 240 -17.33 22.31 5.53
CA GLU A 240 -16.55 23.56 5.41
C GLU A 240 -15.06 23.34 5.66
N TRP A 241 -14.72 22.52 6.66
CA TRP A 241 -13.32 22.23 6.99
C TRP A 241 -12.58 21.51 5.85
N PHE A 242 -13.22 20.52 5.21
CA PHE A 242 -12.64 19.82 4.07
C PHE A 242 -12.54 20.69 2.81
N MET A 243 -13.43 21.68 2.66
CA MET A 243 -13.40 22.61 1.52
C MET A 243 -12.36 23.72 1.67
N ALA A 244 -11.74 23.88 2.84
CA ALA A 244 -10.68 24.86 3.03
C ALA A 244 -9.40 24.47 2.27
N GLU A 245 -8.74 25.45 1.67
CA GLU A 245 -7.59 25.27 0.77
C GLU A 245 -6.49 24.33 1.31
N PRO A 246 -6.01 24.43 2.57
CA PRO A 246 -4.97 23.52 3.06
C PRO A 246 -5.40 22.04 3.08
N ARG A 247 -6.71 21.75 3.12
CA ARG A 247 -7.27 20.39 3.18
C ARG A 247 -7.44 19.82 1.78
N GLN A 248 -7.72 20.68 0.81
CA GLN A 248 -7.68 20.32 -0.60
C GLN A 248 -6.25 19.97 -1.04
N GLU A 249 -5.23 20.65 -0.51
CA GLU A 249 -3.83 20.28 -0.78
C GLU A 249 -3.48 18.88 -0.25
N LEU A 250 -3.97 18.48 0.93
CA LEU A 250 -3.78 17.10 1.43
C LEU A 250 -4.39 16.04 0.50
N GLU A 251 -5.55 16.32 -0.09
CA GLU A 251 -6.16 15.43 -1.08
C GLU A 251 -5.34 15.40 -2.38
N LYS A 252 -4.82 16.55 -2.83
CA LYS A 252 -3.92 16.60 -4.01
C LYS A 252 -2.64 15.79 -3.78
N GLU A 253 -2.03 15.90 -2.60
CA GLU A 253 -0.86 15.10 -2.22
C GLU A 253 -1.16 13.60 -2.24
N LEU A 254 -2.36 13.21 -1.80
CA LEU A 254 -2.83 11.84 -1.83
C LEU A 254 -2.99 11.32 -3.27
N LEU A 255 -3.57 12.12 -4.17
CA LEU A 255 -3.71 11.78 -5.59
C LEU A 255 -2.34 11.68 -6.26
N ALA A 256 -1.43 12.60 -5.98
CA ALA A 256 -0.05 12.56 -6.47
C ALA A 256 0.71 11.32 -5.96
N LEU A 257 0.44 10.86 -4.73
CA LEU A 257 0.97 9.59 -4.21
C LEU A 257 0.46 8.41 -5.03
N ILE A 258 -0.84 8.37 -5.37
CA ILE A 258 -1.41 7.30 -6.20
C ILE A 258 -0.72 7.25 -7.57
N GLU A 259 -0.57 8.39 -8.23
CA GLU A 259 0.11 8.49 -9.53
C GLU A 259 1.56 8.02 -9.45
N ARG A 260 2.32 8.48 -8.44
CA ARG A 260 3.72 8.11 -8.27
C ARG A 260 3.91 6.62 -7.99
N GLU A 261 3.12 6.05 -7.09
CA GLU A 261 3.22 4.63 -6.74
C GLU A 261 2.74 3.74 -7.90
N TRP A 262 1.78 4.21 -8.70
CA TRP A 262 1.37 3.51 -9.91
C TRP A 262 2.48 3.51 -10.96
N GLY A 263 3.13 4.66 -11.19
CA GLY A 263 4.31 4.75 -12.05
C GLY A 263 5.40 3.78 -11.61
N ALA A 264 5.74 3.75 -10.31
CA ALA A 264 6.72 2.82 -9.76
C ALA A 264 6.32 1.34 -9.92
N ALA A 265 5.02 1.03 -9.85
CA ALA A 265 4.52 -0.32 -10.11
C ALA A 265 4.72 -0.73 -11.57
N LEU A 266 4.46 0.18 -12.51
CA LEU A 266 4.66 -0.05 -13.93
C LEU A 266 6.14 -0.09 -14.34
N ASP A 267 7.00 0.70 -13.70
CA ASP A 267 8.45 0.65 -13.89
C ASP A 267 8.99 -0.72 -13.46
N LYS A 268 8.57 -1.19 -12.28
CA LYS A 268 8.92 -2.53 -11.79
C LYS A 268 8.43 -3.63 -12.72
N LEU A 269 7.20 -3.49 -13.25
CA LEU A 269 6.67 -4.42 -14.24
C LEU A 269 7.50 -4.41 -15.53
N THR A 270 7.80 -3.24 -16.07
CA THR A 270 8.48 -3.11 -17.36
C THR A 270 9.97 -3.47 -17.32
N SER A 271 10.62 -3.33 -16.16
CA SER A 271 11.98 -3.84 -15.94
C SER A 271 12.10 -5.36 -16.07
N LEU A 272 10.99 -6.10 -15.94
CA LEU A 272 10.96 -7.55 -16.20
C LEU A 272 11.21 -7.87 -17.68
N PHE A 273 10.97 -6.90 -18.57
CA PHE A 273 10.97 -7.09 -20.01
C PHE A 273 12.23 -6.56 -20.70
N GLU A 274 13.13 -5.90 -19.97
CA GLU A 274 14.36 -5.35 -20.54
C GLU A 274 15.45 -6.42 -20.64
N PRO A 275 16.11 -6.57 -21.81
CA PRO A 275 17.30 -7.41 -21.90
C PRO A 275 18.45 -6.75 -21.11
N GLU A 276 19.16 -7.52 -20.29
CA GLU A 276 20.42 -7.05 -19.68
C GLU A 276 21.46 -6.81 -20.80
N GLU A 277 22.05 -5.61 -20.84
CA GLU A 277 23.23 -5.28 -21.66
C GLU A 277 24.45 -6.14 -21.32
#